data_AF-A0A7C3BP43-F1
#
_entry.id   AF-A0A7C3BP43-F1
#
_cell.length_a   1.000
_cell.length_b   1.000
_cell.length_c   1.000
_cell.angle_alpha   90.00
_cell.angle_beta   90.00
_cell.angle_gamma   90.00
#
_symmetry.space_group_name_H-M   'P 1'
#
loop_
_entity.id
_entity.type
_entity.pdbx_description
1 polymer ?
#
loop_
_entity_poly.entity_id
_entity_poly.type
_entity_poly.pdbx_seq_one_letter_code
_entity_poly.pdbx_strand_id
1 'polypeptide(L)'
;MEASQVLALVEQIIEEHKSIIRGLKDLDQVANDAGAIKVLDRAQEDFVPERLTSRQQGVRSWQESLEMVRRGIEAHFNREETALLPAVEEYGDEAQLSRLRGWLAEHAELRERLAKLDIDVAELNAAEAHHVVWHGKAWGIRVYMNHTLKLFERHAKGEQKLLLAMKKGLQERIKKS
;
A
#
# COMPACT_ATOMS: atom_id res chain seq x y z
N MET A 1 -5.61 -27.86 -5.49
CA MET A 1 -4.69 -27.87 -4.30
C MET A 1 -5.41 -28.58 -3.18
N GLU A 2 -4.75 -29.26 -2.23
CA GLU A 2 -5.49 -29.85 -1.11
C GLU A 2 -6.16 -28.76 -0.24
N ALA A 3 -7.31 -29.07 0.37
CA ALA A 3 -8.07 -28.09 1.16
C ALA A 3 -7.25 -27.48 2.32
N SER A 4 -6.34 -28.25 2.90
CA SER A 4 -5.40 -27.79 3.94
C SER A 4 -4.35 -26.80 3.40
N GLN A 5 -3.89 -26.98 2.16
CA GLN A 5 -2.98 -26.05 1.49
C GLN A 5 -3.69 -24.75 1.13
N VAL A 6 -4.95 -24.82 0.70
CA VAL A 6 -5.77 -23.62 0.44
C VAL A 6 -6.02 -22.85 1.73
N LEU A 7 -6.32 -23.54 2.84
CA LEU A 7 -6.47 -22.91 4.14
C LEU A 7 -5.19 -22.15 4.55
N ALA A 8 -4.02 -22.77 4.39
CA ALA A 8 -2.74 -22.13 4.69
C ALA A 8 -2.49 -20.88 3.82
N LEU A 9 -2.83 -20.94 2.52
CA LEU A 9 -2.75 -19.79 1.61
C LEU A 9 -3.65 -18.64 2.06
N VAL A 10 -4.91 -18.93 2.40
CA VAL A 10 -5.87 -17.93 2.88
C VAL A 10 -5.38 -17.27 4.18
N GLU A 11 -4.83 -18.07 5.11
CA GLU A 11 -4.25 -17.54 6.35
C GLU A 11 -3.03 -16.66 6.11
N GLN A 12 -2.17 -17.04 5.17
CA GLN A 12 -1.03 -16.24 4.76
C GLN A 12 -1.47 -14.87 4.23
N ILE A 13 -2.44 -14.82 3.32
CA ILE A 13 -2.94 -13.57 2.72
C ILE A 13 -3.59 -12.67 3.79
N ILE A 14 -4.33 -13.24 4.76
CA ILE A 14 -4.89 -12.48 5.88
C ILE A 14 -3.79 -11.80 6.72
N GLU A 15 -2.67 -12.48 6.98
CA GLU A 15 -1.55 -11.87 7.71
C GLU A 15 -0.79 -10.83 6.87
N GLU A 16 -0.73 -11.01 5.55
CA GLU A 16 -0.17 -10.03 4.64
C GLU A 16 -0.98 -8.73 4.62
N HIS A 17 -2.32 -8.79 4.58
CA HIS A 17 -3.17 -7.60 4.68
C HIS A 17 -2.83 -6.76 5.91
N LYS A 18 -2.59 -7.40 7.07
CA LYS A 18 -2.19 -6.68 8.30
C LYS A 18 -0.84 -6.00 8.15
N SER A 19 0.12 -6.68 7.53
CA SER A 19 1.47 -6.17 7.31
C SER A 19 1.48 -5.03 6.31
N ILE A 20 0.72 -5.13 5.22
CA ILE A 20 0.53 -4.07 4.22
C ILE A 20 -0.11 -2.85 4.84
N ILE A 21 -1.20 -3.00 5.60
CA ILE A 21 -1.86 -1.88 6.28
C ILE A 21 -0.89 -1.18 7.26
N ARG A 22 -0.02 -1.93 7.93
CA ARG A 22 1.02 -1.35 8.80
C ARG A 22 2.07 -0.58 7.99
N GLY A 23 2.66 -1.20 6.96
CA GLY A 23 3.65 -0.54 6.11
C GLY A 23 3.12 0.70 5.41
N LEU A 24 1.85 0.71 5.02
CA LEU A 24 1.16 1.88 4.48
C LEU A 24 1.02 3.02 5.50
N LYS A 25 0.76 2.70 6.77
CA LYS A 25 0.74 3.69 7.86
C LYS A 25 2.13 4.24 8.16
N ASP A 26 3.14 3.37 8.16
CA ASP A 26 4.53 3.78 8.35
C ASP A 26 4.98 4.70 7.21
N LEU A 27 4.56 4.42 5.96
CA LEU A 27 4.79 5.31 4.81
C LEU A 27 4.10 6.66 4.97
N ASP A 28 2.87 6.72 5.48
CA ASP A 28 2.19 7.98 5.82
C ASP A 28 2.99 8.79 6.85
N GLN A 29 3.50 8.12 7.88
CA GLN A 29 4.32 8.75 8.89
C GLN A 29 5.62 9.30 8.30
N VAL A 30 6.32 8.52 7.48
CA VAL A 30 7.56 8.96 6.79
C VAL A 30 7.28 10.17 5.90
N ALA A 31 6.18 10.22 5.15
CA ALA A 31 5.86 11.40 4.35
C ALA A 31 5.50 12.64 5.21
N ASN A 32 4.86 12.43 6.37
CA ASN A 32 4.60 13.51 7.33
C ASN A 32 5.88 14.02 7.99
N ASP A 33 6.85 13.14 8.24
CA ASP A 33 8.15 13.47 8.84
C ASP A 33 9.13 14.06 7.81
N ALA A 34 9.18 13.52 6.59
CA ALA A 34 9.90 14.12 5.45
C ALA A 34 9.34 15.50 5.12
N GLY A 35 8.05 15.70 5.39
CA GLY A 35 7.36 16.98 5.30
C GLY A 35 7.39 17.82 6.58
N ALA A 36 8.15 17.49 7.64
CA ALA A 36 8.03 18.06 8.99
C ALA A 36 7.89 19.60 9.01
N ILE A 37 6.62 20.01 8.99
CA ILE A 37 6.04 21.33 9.28
C ILE A 37 6.15 21.64 10.78
N LYS A 38 7.13 21.11 11.53
CA LYS A 38 7.46 21.67 12.85
C LYS A 38 8.39 22.88 12.73
N VAL A 39 9.04 23.03 11.57
CA VAL A 39 9.97 24.12 11.29
C VAL A 39 9.26 25.32 10.65
N LEU A 40 8.12 25.12 9.98
CA LEU A 40 7.41 26.21 9.28
C LEU A 40 6.76 27.25 10.20
N ASP A 41 6.48 26.91 11.46
CA ASP A 41 5.95 27.88 12.44
C ASP A 41 7.05 28.74 13.10
N ARG A 42 8.33 28.37 12.96
CA ARG A 42 9.47 29.07 13.59
C ARG A 42 10.52 29.61 12.63
N ALA A 43 10.52 29.19 11.37
CA ALA A 43 11.69 29.35 10.51
C ALA A 43 11.56 30.41 9.41
N GLN A 44 10.76 31.45 9.64
CA GLN A 44 10.80 32.68 8.84
C GLN A 44 12.12 33.45 8.99
N GLU A 45 12.95 33.16 10.01
CA GLU A 45 14.08 34.04 10.36
C GLU A 45 15.48 33.56 9.94
N ASP A 46 15.76 32.25 9.78
CA ASP A 46 17.15 31.81 9.55
C ASP A 46 17.36 31.04 8.24
N PHE A 47 18.01 31.69 7.27
CA PHE A 47 18.38 31.09 5.98
C PHE A 47 19.77 30.44 6.11
N VAL A 48 19.84 29.10 6.22
CA VAL A 48 21.11 28.34 6.29
C VAL A 48 21.11 27.14 5.31
N PRO A 49 22.23 26.87 4.59
CA PRO A 49 22.38 25.77 3.62
C PRO A 49 22.12 24.33 4.10
N GLU A 50 22.13 24.04 5.41
CA GLU A 50 21.81 22.72 5.99
C GLU A 50 20.40 22.21 5.67
N ARG A 51 19.49 23.11 5.26
CA ARG A 51 18.10 22.75 4.94
C ARG A 51 17.94 22.03 3.60
N LEU A 52 18.90 22.14 2.68
CA LEU A 52 18.80 21.49 1.36
C LEU A 52 19.24 20.02 1.43
N THR A 53 20.31 19.73 2.16
CA THR A 53 20.82 18.36 2.35
C THR A 53 19.86 17.50 3.17
N SER A 54 19.26 18.06 4.23
CA SER A 54 18.22 17.37 5.02
C SER A 54 16.92 17.11 4.25
N ARG A 55 16.51 18.01 3.35
CA ARG A 55 15.37 17.81 2.44
C ARG A 55 15.60 16.65 1.47
N GLN A 56 16.75 16.64 0.79
CA GLN A 56 17.08 15.57 -0.14
C GLN A 56 17.18 14.21 0.58
N GLN A 57 17.70 14.18 1.81
CA GLN A 57 17.72 12.97 2.62
C GLN A 57 16.30 12.49 2.98
N GLY A 58 15.40 13.40 3.36
CA GLY A 58 14.00 13.09 3.66
C GLY A 58 13.25 12.53 2.45
N VAL A 59 13.41 13.13 1.27
CA VAL A 59 12.78 12.65 0.03
C VAL A 59 13.34 11.30 -0.40
N ARG A 60 14.66 11.06 -0.25
CA ARG A 60 15.25 9.74 -0.52
C ARG A 60 14.71 8.65 0.39
N SER A 61 14.61 8.91 1.70
CA SER A 61 14.00 7.98 2.67
C SER A 61 12.54 7.67 2.31
N TRP A 62 11.80 8.67 1.85
CA TRP A 62 10.45 8.48 1.34
C TRP A 62 10.42 7.59 0.09
N GLN A 63 11.29 7.85 -0.88
CA GLN A 63 11.40 7.06 -2.10
C GLN A 63 11.75 5.58 -1.81
N GLU A 64 12.70 5.33 -0.91
CA GLU A 64 13.09 3.98 -0.48
C GLU A 64 11.93 3.24 0.20
N SER A 65 11.19 3.95 1.06
CA SER A 65 10.02 3.41 1.76
C SER A 65 8.88 3.08 0.79
N LEU A 66 8.63 3.95 -0.20
CA LEU A 66 7.63 3.73 -1.24
C LEU A 66 7.98 2.52 -2.12
N GLU A 67 9.24 2.38 -2.52
CA GLU A 67 9.70 1.24 -3.31
C GLU A 67 9.55 -0.09 -2.54
N MET A 68 9.85 -0.11 -1.25
CA MET A 68 9.65 -1.29 -0.40
C MET A 68 8.17 -1.69 -0.34
N VAL A 69 7.28 -0.72 -0.08
CA VAL A 69 5.84 -0.94 -0.03
C VAL A 69 5.31 -1.44 -1.38
N ARG A 70 5.77 -0.83 -2.49
CA ARG A 70 5.36 -1.22 -3.86
C ARG A 70 5.73 -2.65 -4.18
N ARG A 71 6.95 -3.10 -3.85
CA ARG A 71 7.36 -4.50 -4.05
C ARG A 71 6.53 -5.47 -3.22
N GLY A 72 6.23 -5.12 -1.96
CA GLY A 72 5.38 -5.94 -1.10
C GLY A 72 3.97 -6.09 -1.65
N ILE A 73 3.36 -4.99 -2.11
CA ILE A 73 2.03 -4.97 -2.71
C ILE A 73 2.01 -5.76 -4.02
N GLU A 74 3.03 -5.61 -4.87
CA GLU A 74 3.10 -6.35 -6.13
C GLU A 74 3.21 -7.86 -5.91
N ALA A 75 4.03 -8.28 -4.94
CA ALA A 75 4.14 -9.69 -4.58
C ALA A 75 2.82 -10.26 -4.01
N HIS A 76 2.09 -9.44 -3.26
CA HIS A 76 0.79 -9.78 -2.70
C HIS A 76 -0.28 -9.94 -3.79
N PHE A 77 -0.45 -8.93 -4.66
CA PHE A 77 -1.39 -8.96 -5.78
C PHE A 77 -1.13 -10.14 -6.71
N ASN A 78 0.13 -10.40 -7.05
CA ASN A 78 0.48 -11.57 -7.86
C ASN A 78 0.02 -12.88 -7.20
N ARG A 79 0.11 -12.99 -5.88
CA ARG A 79 -0.35 -14.21 -5.18
C ARG A 79 -1.87 -14.34 -5.20
N GLU A 80 -2.58 -13.25 -5.03
CA GLU A 80 -4.05 -13.26 -5.12
C GLU A 80 -4.52 -13.62 -6.54
N GLU A 81 -3.89 -13.03 -7.54
CA GLU A 81 -4.20 -13.23 -8.96
C GLU A 81 -3.87 -14.67 -9.43
N THR A 82 -2.76 -15.25 -8.95
CA THR A 82 -2.25 -16.53 -9.49
C THR A 82 -2.52 -17.74 -8.61
N ALA A 83 -2.67 -17.58 -7.29
CA ALA A 83 -2.85 -18.68 -6.35
C ALA A 83 -4.21 -18.63 -5.65
N LEU A 84 -4.64 -17.45 -5.18
CA LEU A 84 -5.94 -17.34 -4.49
C LEU A 84 -7.10 -17.54 -5.46
N LEU A 85 -7.08 -16.91 -6.63
CA LEU A 85 -8.17 -17.00 -7.59
C LEU A 85 -8.52 -18.45 -7.96
N PRO A 86 -7.57 -19.30 -8.40
CA PRO A 86 -7.87 -20.71 -8.66
C PRO A 86 -8.40 -21.45 -7.43
N ALA A 87 -7.90 -21.11 -6.23
CA ALA A 87 -8.38 -21.74 -4.99
C ALA A 87 -9.83 -21.36 -4.65
N VAL A 88 -10.25 -20.12 -4.96
CA VAL A 88 -11.65 -19.70 -4.82
C VAL A 88 -12.53 -20.33 -5.90
N GLU A 89 -12.01 -20.53 -7.11
CA GLU A 89 -12.72 -21.27 -8.16
C GLU A 89 -12.99 -22.73 -7.77
N GLU A 90 -12.07 -23.37 -7.05
CA GLU A 90 -12.19 -24.77 -6.62
C GLU A 90 -13.03 -24.94 -5.34
N TYR A 91 -12.84 -24.06 -4.33
CA TYR A 91 -13.41 -24.25 -2.99
C TYR A 91 -14.44 -23.20 -2.57
N GLY A 92 -14.53 -22.09 -3.30
CA GLY A 92 -15.47 -21.01 -3.02
C GLY A 92 -16.85 -21.24 -3.61
N ASP A 93 -17.82 -20.44 -3.17
CA ASP A 93 -19.12 -20.31 -3.84
C ASP A 93 -19.10 -19.22 -4.91
N GLU A 94 -20.14 -19.17 -5.75
CA GLU A 94 -20.24 -18.19 -6.85
C GLU A 94 -20.21 -16.74 -6.36
N ALA A 95 -20.79 -16.46 -5.19
CA ALA A 95 -20.77 -15.12 -4.61
C ALA A 95 -19.36 -14.74 -4.12
N GLN A 96 -18.60 -15.70 -3.59
CA GLN A 96 -17.21 -15.53 -3.20
C GLN A 96 -16.31 -15.28 -4.41
N LEU A 97 -16.45 -16.05 -5.47
CA LEU A 97 -15.70 -15.88 -6.71
C LEU A 97 -16.00 -14.53 -7.38
N SER A 98 -17.27 -14.14 -7.46
CA SER A 98 -17.69 -12.86 -8.02
C SER A 98 -17.10 -11.67 -7.23
N ARG A 99 -17.13 -11.75 -5.89
CA ARG A 99 -16.51 -10.73 -5.03
C ARG A 99 -15.01 -10.64 -5.22
N LEU A 100 -14.30 -11.78 -5.26
CA LEU A 100 -12.86 -11.78 -5.47
C LEU A 100 -12.50 -11.11 -6.80
N ARG A 101 -13.18 -11.49 -7.90
CA ARG A 101 -12.95 -10.87 -9.22
C ARG A 101 -13.17 -9.36 -9.20
N GLY A 102 -14.17 -8.89 -8.44
CA GLY A 102 -14.40 -7.47 -8.21
C GLY A 102 -13.20 -6.78 -7.54
N TRP A 103 -12.61 -7.40 -6.52
CA TRP A 103 -11.43 -6.85 -5.84
C TRP A 103 -10.18 -6.90 -6.72
N LEU A 104 -9.92 -8.02 -7.39
CA LEU A 104 -8.78 -8.15 -8.32
C LEU A 104 -8.80 -7.10 -9.44
N ALA A 105 -10.00 -6.69 -9.88
CA ALA A 105 -10.13 -5.62 -10.88
C ALA A 105 -9.63 -4.25 -10.37
N GLU A 106 -9.61 -4.02 -9.05
CA GLU A 106 -9.07 -2.79 -8.45
C GLU A 106 -7.53 -2.75 -8.46
N HIS A 107 -6.85 -3.89 -8.62
CA HIS A 107 -5.38 -3.96 -8.55
C HIS A 107 -4.69 -3.07 -9.58
N ALA A 108 -5.27 -2.95 -10.78
CA ALA A 108 -4.71 -2.12 -11.84
C ALA A 108 -4.68 -0.63 -11.43
N GLU A 109 -5.77 -0.11 -10.85
CA GLU A 109 -5.82 1.27 -10.36
C GLU A 109 -4.82 1.48 -9.21
N LEU A 110 -4.74 0.52 -8.29
CA LEU A 110 -3.85 0.61 -7.13
C LEU A 110 -2.36 0.60 -7.56
N ARG A 111 -2.00 -0.21 -8.56
CA ARG A 111 -0.66 -0.20 -9.17
C ARG A 111 -0.35 1.14 -9.84
N GLU A 112 -1.28 1.68 -10.61
CA GLU A 112 -1.10 2.97 -11.30
C GLU A 112 -0.86 4.11 -10.29
N ARG A 113 -1.60 4.12 -9.18
CA ARG A 113 -1.43 5.11 -8.12
C ARG A 113 -0.05 5.05 -7.46
N LEU A 114 0.46 3.85 -7.19
CA LEU A 114 1.81 3.69 -6.65
C LEU A 114 2.89 4.11 -7.64
N ALA A 115 2.73 3.77 -8.92
CA ALA A 115 3.65 4.21 -9.97
C ALA A 115 3.68 5.74 -10.09
N LYS A 116 2.50 6.39 -10.02
CA LYS A 116 2.42 7.85 -10.01
C LYS A 116 3.13 8.46 -8.80
N LEU A 117 2.93 7.91 -7.61
CA LEU A 117 3.62 8.39 -6.41
C LEU A 117 5.14 8.30 -6.57
N ASP A 118 5.65 7.22 -7.17
CA ASP A 118 7.09 7.03 -7.37
C ASP A 118 7.67 8.08 -8.32
N ILE A 119 6.97 8.35 -9.44
CA ILE A 119 7.32 9.41 -10.38
C ILE A 119 7.32 10.77 -9.66
N ASP A 120 6.24 11.11 -8.95
CA ASP A 120 6.12 12.42 -8.31
C ASP A 120 7.19 12.64 -7.23
N VAL A 121 7.53 11.59 -6.45
CA VAL A 121 8.60 11.65 -5.43
C VAL A 121 9.97 11.78 -6.08
N ALA A 122 10.24 11.05 -7.16
CA ALA A 122 11.48 11.17 -7.92
C ALA A 122 11.65 12.58 -8.52
N GLU A 123 10.58 13.16 -9.08
CA GLU A 123 10.57 14.54 -9.56
C GLU A 123 10.83 15.55 -8.44
N LEU A 124 10.25 15.33 -7.24
CA LEU A 124 10.49 16.18 -6.08
C LEU A 124 11.97 16.12 -5.62
N ASN A 125 12.60 14.95 -5.74
CA ASN A 125 14.01 14.73 -5.39
C ASN A 125 14.96 15.42 -6.39
N ALA A 126 14.61 15.39 -7.68
CA ALA A 126 15.39 15.99 -8.76
C ALA A 126 15.20 17.50 -8.90
N ALA A 127 14.14 18.08 -8.33
CA ALA A 127 13.79 19.47 -8.51
C ALA A 127 14.71 20.44 -7.73
N GLU A 128 15.47 21.24 -8.45
CA GLU A 128 16.06 22.50 -7.93
C GLU A 128 15.01 23.62 -7.93
N ALA A 129 13.95 23.46 -7.14
CA ALA A 129 12.85 24.42 -7.07
C ALA A 129 13.03 25.42 -5.92
N HIS A 130 12.60 26.67 -6.15
CA HIS A 130 12.47 27.65 -5.06
C HIS A 130 11.56 27.10 -3.95
N HIS A 131 11.88 27.44 -2.70
CA HIS A 131 11.25 26.90 -1.50
C HIS A 131 9.74 26.71 -1.58
N VAL A 132 9.00 27.75 -1.97
CA VAL A 132 7.53 27.76 -2.03
C VAL A 132 6.99 26.73 -3.02
N VAL A 133 7.61 26.62 -4.20
CA VAL A 133 7.19 25.68 -5.25
C VAL A 133 7.45 24.24 -4.81
N TRP A 134 8.60 24.00 -4.18
CA TRP A 134 8.93 22.69 -3.63
C TRP A 134 7.92 22.24 -2.57
N HIS A 135 7.55 23.13 -1.64
CA HIS A 135 6.58 22.83 -0.59
C HIS A 135 5.19 22.56 -1.15
N GLY A 136 4.75 23.32 -2.16
CA GLY A 136 3.49 23.07 -2.85
C GLY A 136 3.43 21.68 -3.48
N LYS A 137 4.51 21.27 -4.16
CA LYS A 137 4.62 19.91 -4.74
C LYS A 137 4.61 18.83 -3.67
N ALA A 138 5.44 18.97 -2.63
CA ALA A 138 5.51 18.01 -1.53
C ALA A 138 4.14 17.84 -0.84
N TRP A 139 3.39 18.93 -0.66
CA TRP A 139 2.02 18.85 -0.15
C TRP A 139 1.10 18.10 -1.14
N GLY A 140 1.10 18.45 -2.42
CA GLY A 140 0.30 17.73 -3.43
C GLY A 140 0.51 16.20 -3.39
N ILE A 141 1.77 15.77 -3.32
CA ILE A 141 2.13 14.34 -3.24
C ILE A 141 1.58 13.70 -1.97
N ARG A 142 1.69 14.37 -0.81
CA ARG A 142 1.17 13.85 0.45
C ARG A 142 -0.37 13.76 0.46
N VAL A 143 -1.10 14.71 -0.14
CA VAL A 143 -2.57 14.59 -0.31
C VAL A 143 -2.88 13.31 -1.09
N TYR A 144 -2.22 13.16 -2.24
CA TYR A 144 -2.44 12.07 -3.16
C TYR A 144 -2.10 10.71 -2.53
N MET A 145 -1.01 10.66 -1.77
CA MET A 145 -0.62 9.49 -1.00
C MET A 145 -1.67 9.14 0.02
N ASN A 146 -2.10 10.08 0.87
CA ASN A 146 -3.14 9.84 1.87
C ASN A 146 -4.42 9.26 1.27
N HIS A 147 -4.83 9.77 0.11
CA HIS A 147 -5.99 9.23 -0.59
C HIS A 147 -5.74 7.80 -1.11
N THR A 148 -4.56 7.54 -1.67
CA THR A 148 -4.14 6.21 -2.13
C THR A 148 -4.10 5.20 -0.99
N LEU A 149 -3.55 5.55 0.18
CA LEU A 149 -3.51 4.66 1.35
C LEU A 149 -4.92 4.27 1.84
N LYS A 150 -5.87 5.22 1.82
CA LYS A 150 -7.27 4.92 2.17
C LYS A 150 -7.95 3.95 1.20
N LEU A 151 -7.57 3.98 -0.08
CA LEU A 151 -8.08 3.03 -1.07
C LEU A 151 -7.54 1.63 -0.82
N PHE A 152 -6.23 1.50 -0.56
CA PHE A 152 -5.63 0.23 -0.14
C PHE A 152 -6.28 -0.33 1.14
N GLU A 153 -6.52 0.52 2.14
CA GLU A 153 -7.16 0.09 3.38
C GLU A 153 -8.59 -0.41 3.14
N ARG A 154 -9.36 0.28 2.28
CA ARG A 154 -10.71 -0.15 1.90
C ARG A 154 -10.67 -1.50 1.16
N HIS A 155 -9.78 -1.62 0.19
CA HIS A 155 -9.57 -2.81 -0.63
C HIS A 155 -9.23 -4.03 0.26
N ALA A 156 -8.16 -3.93 1.05
CA ALA A 156 -7.72 -4.99 1.96
C ALA A 156 -8.81 -5.37 2.98
N LYS A 157 -9.57 -4.40 3.52
CA LYS A 157 -10.71 -4.68 4.42
C LYS A 157 -11.85 -5.42 3.71
N GLY A 158 -12.07 -5.14 2.43
CA GLY A 158 -13.08 -5.81 1.60
C GLY A 158 -12.72 -7.28 1.37
N GLU A 159 -11.50 -7.53 0.94
CA GLU A 159 -10.96 -8.87 0.72
C GLU A 159 -10.83 -9.68 2.00
N GLN A 160 -10.35 -9.07 3.09
CA GLN A 160 -10.19 -9.76 4.36
C GLN A 160 -11.52 -10.36 4.87
N LYS A 161 -12.65 -9.68 4.65
CA LYS A 161 -13.98 -10.23 4.99
C LYS A 161 -14.30 -11.50 4.19
N LEU A 162 -13.97 -11.49 2.90
CA LEU A 162 -14.13 -12.66 2.03
C LEU A 162 -13.25 -13.82 2.52
N LEU A 163 -11.97 -13.55 2.76
CA LEU A 163 -10.98 -14.54 3.20
C LEU A 163 -11.34 -15.18 4.54
N LEU A 164 -11.86 -14.39 5.50
CA LEU A 164 -12.32 -14.93 6.78
C LEU A 164 -13.52 -15.88 6.62
N ALA A 165 -14.44 -15.57 5.70
CA ALA A 165 -15.57 -16.46 5.39
C ALA A 165 -15.08 -17.76 4.73
N MET A 166 -14.15 -17.66 3.78
CA MET A 166 -13.53 -18.82 3.14
C MET A 166 -12.78 -19.70 4.14
N LYS A 167 -11.96 -19.10 5.01
CA LYS A 167 -11.25 -19.81 6.09
C LYS A 167 -12.19 -20.66 6.91
N LYS A 168 -13.32 -20.10 7.35
CA LYS A 168 -14.33 -20.83 8.13
C LYS A 168 -14.89 -22.03 7.34
N GLY A 169 -15.27 -21.82 6.08
CA GLY A 169 -15.79 -22.89 5.21
C GLY A 169 -14.79 -24.02 4.97
N LEU A 170 -13.52 -23.69 4.74
CA LEU A 170 -12.44 -24.67 4.56
C LEU A 170 -12.20 -25.48 5.84
N GLN A 171 -12.16 -24.84 7.00
CA GLN A 171 -12.01 -25.52 8.29
C GLN A 171 -13.16 -26.51 8.55
N GLU A 172 -14.39 -26.16 8.21
CA GLU A 172 -15.54 -27.05 8.34
C GLU A 172 -15.48 -28.24 7.40
N ARG A 173 -15.01 -28.05 6.15
CA ARG A 173 -14.80 -29.15 5.18
C ARG A 173 -13.72 -30.11 5.64
N ILE A 174 -12.58 -29.60 6.11
CA ILE A 174 -11.45 -30.43 6.58
C ILE A 174 -11.88 -31.29 7.76
N LYS A 175 -12.66 -30.76 8.71
CA LYS A 175 -13.17 -31.54 9.86
C LYS A 175 -14.13 -32.67 9.48
N LYS A 176 -14.75 -32.60 8.30
CA LYS A 176 -15.72 -33.58 7.79
C LYS A 176 -15.09 -34.60 6.84
N SER A 177 -13.85 -34.38 6.43
CA SER A 177 -13.07 -35.26 5.54
C SER A 177 -12.24 -36.22 6.39
#